data_AF-A0A7C4CRK5-F1
#
_entry.id   AF-A0A7C4CRK5-F1
#
_cell.length_a   1.000
_cell.length_b   1.000
_cell.length_c   1.000
_cell.angle_alpha   90.00
_cell.angle_beta   90.00
_cell.angle_gamma   90.00
#
_symmetry.space_group_name_H-M   'P 1'
#
loop_
_entity.id
_entity.type
_entity.pdbx_description
1 polymer ?
#
loop_
_entity_poly.entity_id
_entity_poly.type
_entity_poly.pdbx_seq_one_letter_code
_entity_poly.pdbx_strand_id
1 'polypeptide(L)'
;MVLYECPKCGRRVEKPKGVYYCSVCGPSAVMGEVAPAPEPIIVLKSHPAMHAVWSVLDLDKTLSPTAKNVLWQEFVAAWNRRRLITNEQAEALLKLRW
;
A
#
# COMPACT_ATOMS: atom_id res chain seq x y z
N MET A 1 -7.88 5.83 15.65
CA MET A 1 -6.88 6.82 16.09
C MET A 1 -6.19 7.38 14.86
N VAL A 2 -5.72 8.63 14.88
CA VAL A 2 -5.03 9.31 13.78
C VAL A 2 -3.57 9.50 14.18
N LEU A 3 -2.64 9.26 13.26
CA LEU A 3 -1.21 9.48 13.47
C LEU A 3 -0.86 10.94 13.18
N TYR A 4 -0.17 11.58 14.12
CA TYR A 4 0.35 12.93 13.94
C TYR A 4 1.87 12.93 14.01
N GLU A 5 2.51 13.76 13.21
CA GLU A 5 3.97 13.94 13.20
C GLU A 5 4.34 15.40 13.40
N CYS A 6 5.36 15.64 14.23
CA CYS A 6 5.93 16.96 14.41
C CYS A 6 6.87 17.33 13.26
N PRO A 7 6.67 18.46 12.56
CA PRO A 7 7.51 18.85 11.43
C PRO A 7 8.93 19.27 11.82
N LYS A 8 9.18 19.58 13.10
CA LYS A 8 10.50 20.02 13.59
C LYS A 8 11.39 18.87 14.06
N CYS A 9 10.82 17.85 14.71
CA CYS A 9 11.59 16.77 15.34
C CYS A 9 11.20 15.35 14.89
N GLY A 10 10.21 15.21 14.01
CA GLY A 10 9.75 13.91 13.50
C GLY A 10 9.04 13.03 14.54
N ARG A 11 8.77 13.54 15.76
CA ARG A 11 8.04 12.79 16.79
C ARG A 11 6.64 12.43 16.31
N ARG A 12 6.28 11.16 16.43
CA ARG A 12 4.96 10.62 16.07
C ARG A 12 4.12 10.29 17.29
N VAL A 13 2.82 10.58 17.23
CA VAL A 13 1.83 10.23 18.27
C VAL A 13 0.51 9.83 17.64
N GLU A 14 -0.15 8.80 18.20
CA GLU A 14 -1.52 8.46 17.83
C GLU A 14 -2.51 9.12 18.79
N LYS A 15 -3.44 9.89 18.25
CA LYS A 15 -4.47 10.60 19.04
C LYS A 15 -5.80 10.66 18.28
N PRO A 16 -6.91 11.01 18.95
CA PRO A 16 -8.16 11.36 18.27
C PRO A 16 -7.99 12.50 17.27
N LYS A 17 -9.02 12.80 16.47
CA LYS A 17 -8.94 13.93 15.53
C LYS A 17 -8.89 15.26 16.30
N GLY A 18 -7.92 16.12 15.99
CA GLY A 18 -7.75 17.39 16.69
C GLY A 18 -6.45 18.11 16.32
N VAL A 19 -6.24 19.27 16.96
CA VAL A 19 -4.99 20.04 16.83
C VAL A 19 -4.07 19.68 17.98
N TYR A 20 -2.85 19.24 17.66
CA TYR A 20 -1.86 18.88 18.66
C TYR A 20 -0.58 19.68 18.49
N TYR A 21 0.04 20.00 19.62
CA TYR A 21 1.34 20.65 19.68
C TYR A 21 2.39 19.66 20.14
N CYS A 22 3.60 19.78 19.59
CA CYS A 22 4.70 18.91 19.97
C CYS A 22 5.15 19.22 21.40
N SER A 23 5.16 18.21 22.27
CA SER A 23 5.64 18.35 23.65
C SER A 23 7.14 18.62 23.77
N VAL A 24 7.91 18.36 22.71
CA VAL A 24 9.37 18.56 22.67
C VAL A 24 9.72 19.92 22.10
N CYS A 25 9.12 20.30 20.97
CA CYS A 25 9.41 21.58 20.29
C CYS A 25 8.56 22.76 20.82
N GLY A 26 7.64 22.46 21.74
CA GLY A 26 6.75 23.44 22.35
C GLY A 26 5.58 23.85 21.46
N PRO A 27 4.80 24.86 21.91
CA PRO A 27 3.55 25.28 21.26
C PRO A 27 3.76 25.92 19.88
N SER A 28 5.00 26.27 19.51
CA SER A 28 5.33 26.77 18.17
C SER A 28 5.28 25.70 17.08
N ALA A 29 5.19 24.42 17.44
CA ALA A 29 5.23 23.30 16.51
C ALA A 29 3.90 22.54 16.53
N VAL A 30 3.00 22.93 15.63
CA VAL A 30 1.75 22.21 15.38
C VAL A 30 2.08 20.90 14.65
N MET A 31 1.58 19.78 15.18
CA MET A 31 1.76 18.46 14.58
C MET A 31 0.80 18.30 13.40
N GLY A 32 1.31 17.80 12.28
CA GLY A 32 0.52 17.52 11.09
C GLY A 32 -0.09 16.12 11.15
N GLU A 33 -1.30 15.97 10.64
CA GLU A 33 -1.91 14.66 10.40
C GLU A 33 -1.09 13.94 9.33
N VAL A 34 -0.57 12.77 9.68
CA VAL A 34 0.03 11.85 8.74
C VAL A 34 -1.07 10.87 8.38
N ALA A 35 -1.64 11.05 7.19
CA ALA A 35 -2.43 10.00 6.60
C ALA A 35 -1.58 8.71 6.66
N PRO A 36 -2.13 7.57 7.10
CA PRO A 36 -1.41 6.32 6.92
C PRO A 36 -1.02 6.29 5.45
N ALA A 37 0.29 6.13 5.18
CA ALA A 37 0.76 5.97 3.81
C ALA A 37 -0.22 5.02 3.13
N PRO A 38 -0.80 5.37 1.97
CA PRO A 38 -1.81 4.52 1.34
C PRO A 38 -1.26 3.12 1.37
N GLU A 39 -2.03 2.18 1.92
CA GLU A 39 -1.60 0.79 2.01
C GLU A 39 -0.99 0.46 0.66
N PRO A 40 0.22 -0.08 0.61
CA PRO A 40 0.94 -0.11 -0.65
C PRO A 40 0.18 -0.88 -1.74
N ILE A 41 -0.74 -1.75 -1.34
CA ILE A 41 -1.78 -2.39 -2.16
C ILE A 41 -2.63 -1.39 -2.97
N ILE A 42 -3.06 -0.28 -2.37
CA ILE A 42 -3.91 0.75 -3.02
C ILE A 42 -3.12 1.41 -4.15
N VAL A 43 -1.84 1.73 -3.92
CA VAL A 43 -0.96 2.28 -4.96
C VAL A 43 -0.73 1.27 -6.08
N LEU A 44 -0.61 -0.01 -5.74
CA LEU A 44 -0.39 -1.10 -6.69
C LEU A 44 -1.62 -1.38 -7.56
N LYS A 45 -2.83 -1.35 -7.00
CA LYS A 45 -4.08 -1.50 -7.77
C LYS A 45 -4.26 -0.41 -8.82
N SER A 46 -3.76 0.80 -8.54
CA SER A 46 -3.79 1.93 -9.48
C SER A 46 -2.68 1.87 -10.53
N HIS A 47 -1.75 0.91 -10.46
CA HIS A 47 -0.64 0.82 -11.39
C HIS A 47 -1.10 0.30 -12.76
N PRO A 48 -0.75 0.97 -13.89
CA PRO A 48 -1.26 0.60 -15.22
C PRO A 48 -1.01 -0.87 -15.60
N ALA A 49 0.17 -1.39 -15.23
CA ALA A 49 0.53 -2.78 -15.48
C ALA A 49 -0.28 -3.80 -14.67
N MET A 50 -0.77 -3.43 -13.47
CA MET A 50 -1.71 -4.27 -12.71
C MET A 50 -3.08 -4.32 -13.40
N HIS A 51 -3.55 -3.18 -13.89
CA HIS A 51 -4.81 -3.08 -14.63
C HIS A 51 -4.80 -3.89 -15.93
N ALA A 52 -3.67 -3.90 -16.65
CA ALA A 52 -3.48 -4.68 -17.87
C ALA A 52 -3.47 -6.19 -17.61
N VAL A 53 -2.88 -6.64 -16.51
CA VAL A 53 -2.89 -8.07 -16.16
C VAL A 53 -4.26 -8.53 -15.68
N TRP A 54 -4.95 -7.70 -14.90
CA TRP A 54 -6.33 -7.97 -14.52
C TRP A 54 -7.26 -8.06 -15.73
N SER A 55 -7.17 -7.13 -16.68
CA SER A 55 -8.03 -7.18 -17.86
C SER A 55 -7.80 -8.46 -18.68
N VAL A 56 -6.56 -8.89 -18.89
CA VAL A 56 -6.25 -10.15 -19.59
C VAL A 56 -6.81 -11.36 -18.83
N LEU A 57 -6.64 -11.41 -17.50
CA LEU A 57 -7.10 -12.55 -16.70
C LEU A 57 -8.62 -12.62 -16.56
N ASP A 58 -9.33 -11.49 -16.63
CA ASP A 58 -10.80 -11.44 -16.54
C ASP A 58 -11.49 -11.63 -17.91
N LEU A 59 -10.91 -11.11 -18.99
CA LEU A 59 -11.48 -11.19 -20.34
C LEU A 59 -11.37 -12.59 -20.94
N ASP A 60 -10.29 -13.30 -20.64
CA ASP A 60 -10.07 -14.63 -21.21
C ASP A 60 -10.86 -15.70 -20.43
N LYS A 61 -12.01 -16.07 -21.02
CA LYS A 61 -12.88 -17.15 -20.52
C LYS A 61 -12.34 -18.54 -20.83
N THR A 62 -11.31 -18.65 -21.68
CA THR A 62 -10.71 -19.94 -22.06
C THR A 62 -9.69 -20.43 -21.04
N LEU A 63 -9.16 -19.53 -20.22
CA LEU A 63 -8.26 -19.87 -19.13
C LEU A 63 -9.02 -20.50 -17.96
N SER A 64 -8.57 -21.69 -17.54
CA SER A 64 -9.05 -22.33 -16.32
C SER A 64 -8.69 -21.48 -15.08
N PRO A 65 -9.45 -21.60 -13.98
CA PRO A 65 -9.13 -20.90 -12.72
C PRO A 65 -7.69 -21.16 -12.25
N THR A 66 -7.21 -22.40 -12.40
CA THR A 66 -5.83 -22.79 -12.06
C THR A 66 -4.80 -22.05 -12.92
N ALA A 67 -5.04 -21.94 -14.23
CA ALA A 67 -4.14 -21.20 -15.12
C ALA A 67 -4.09 -19.70 -14.77
N LYS A 68 -5.24 -19.11 -14.40
CA LYS A 68 -5.30 -17.72 -13.92
C LYS A 68 -4.49 -17.51 -12.63
N ASN A 69 -4.46 -18.51 -11.74
CA ASN A 69 -3.69 -18.47 -10.50
C ASN A 69 -2.19 -18.51 -10.73
N VAL A 70 -1.74 -19.41 -11.60
CA VAL A 70 -0.31 -19.51 -11.95
C VAL A 70 0.17 -18.20 -12.56
N LEU A 71 -0.59 -17.63 -13.50
CA LEU A 71 -0.24 -16.35 -14.13
C LEU A 71 -0.19 -15.19 -13.12
N TRP A 72 -1.13 -15.16 -12.17
CA TRP A 72 -1.12 -14.16 -11.10
C TRP A 72 0.10 -14.29 -10.19
N GLN A 73 0.42 -15.52 -9.77
CA GLN A 73 1.58 -15.80 -8.91
C GLN A 73 2.88 -15.42 -9.61
N GLU A 74 3.06 -15.80 -10.87
CA GLU A 74 4.26 -15.46 -11.65
C GLU A 74 4.42 -13.95 -11.83
N PHE A 75 3.32 -13.24 -12.06
CA PHE A 75 3.34 -11.78 -12.17
C PHE A 75 3.82 -11.12 -10.88
N VAL A 76 3.23 -11.49 -9.73
CA VAL A 76 3.62 -10.95 -8.42
C VAL A 76 5.07 -11.32 -8.09
N ALA A 77 5.48 -12.55 -8.36
CA ALA A 77 6.86 -13.01 -8.15
C ALA A 77 7.86 -12.22 -9.02
N ALA A 78 7.52 -11.93 -10.28
CA ALA A 78 8.36 -11.13 -11.18
C ALA A 78 8.54 -9.70 -10.67
N TRP A 79 7.49 -9.09 -10.13
CA TRP A 79 7.56 -7.75 -9.53
C TRP A 79 8.42 -7.72 -8.28
N ASN A 80 8.28 -8.72 -7.42
CA ASN A 80 9.10 -8.84 -6.21
C ASN A 80 10.58 -9.05 -6.56
N ARG A 81 10.90 -9.94 -7.52
CA ARG A 81 12.26 -10.15 -8.03
C ARG A 81 12.90 -8.87 -8.57
N ARG A 82 12.11 -8.01 -9.21
CA ARG A 82 12.56 -6.70 -9.75
C ARG A 82 12.59 -5.58 -8.71
N ARG A 83 12.26 -5.87 -7.44
CA ARG A 83 12.13 -4.89 -6.35
C ARG A 83 11.17 -3.74 -6.67
N LEU A 84 10.16 -4.01 -7.51
CA LEU A 84 9.07 -3.06 -7.77
C LEU A 84 8.06 -3.03 -6.61
N ILE A 85 8.04 -4.12 -5.83
CA ILE A 85 7.25 -4.28 -4.61
C ILE A 85 8.10 -4.88 -3.50
N THR A 86 7.71 -4.66 -2.26
CA THR A 86 8.30 -5.33 -1.09
C THR A 86 7.74 -6.75 -0.92
N ASN A 87 8.40 -7.57 -0.10
CA ASN A 87 7.89 -8.91 0.25
C ASN A 87 6.49 -8.85 0.88
N GLU A 88 6.26 -7.89 1.79
CA GLU A 88 4.96 -7.70 2.44
C GLU A 88 3.87 -7.33 1.42
N GLN A 89 4.21 -6.50 0.44
CA GLN A 89 3.32 -6.13 -0.65
C GLN A 89 3.01 -7.32 -1.56
N ALA A 90 4.01 -8.15 -1.86
CA ALA A 90 3.83 -9.36 -2.66
C ALA A 90 2.89 -10.35 -1.96
N GLU A 91 3.08 -10.60 -0.67
CA GLU A 91 2.17 -11.45 0.12
C GLU A 91 0.75 -10.91 0.14
N ALA A 92 0.59 -9.60 0.30
CA ALA A 92 -0.72 -8.97 0.28
C ALA A 92 -1.40 -9.08 -1.11
N LEU A 93 -0.66 -8.90 -2.20
CA LEU A 93 -1.17 -9.09 -3.56
C LEU A 93 -1.60 -10.54 -3.85
N LEU A 94 -0.87 -11.52 -3.30
CA LEU A 94 -1.25 -12.92 -3.42
C LEU A 94 -2.55 -13.24 -2.66
N LYS A 95 -2.81 -12.57 -1.54
CA LYS A 95 -4.03 -12.72 -0.72
C LYS A 95 -5.25 -11.97 -1.26
N LEU A 96 -5.06 -10.98 -2.12
CA LEU A 96 -6.17 -10.20 -2.70
C LEU A 96 -7.00 -10.97 -3.71
N ARG A 97 -6.51 -12.13 -4.17
CA ARG A 97 -7.19 -12.95 -5.15
C ARG A 97 -7.57 -14.27 -4.47
N TRP A 98 -8.85 -14.60 -4.58
CA TRP A 98 -9.57 -15.80 -4.09
C TRP A 98 -9.87 -15.78 -2.59
#